data_AF-A6QXB1-F1
#
_entry.id   AF-A6QXB1-F1
#
_cell.length_a   1.000
_cell.length_b   1.000
_cell.length_c   1.000
_cell.angle_alpha   90.00
_cell.angle_beta   90.00
_cell.angle_gamma   90.00
#
_symmetry.space_group_name_H-M   'P 1'
#
loop_
_entity.id
_entity.type
_entity.pdbx_description
1 polymer ?
#
loop_
_entity_poly.entity_id
_entity_poly.type
_entity_poly.pdbx_seq_one_letter_code
_entity_poly.pdbx_strand_id
1 'polypeptide(L)'
;MADKLAKQVDGSEWSWANCNTLCWAIGSISGAMNEETEKRFLVTVIKDLLGLTEMKRGKDNKAVVASNIMYIVGQYPRFLKAHWKFLKTVVNKLFEFMHETHEGVQDMACDTFIKIANKCKRHFVALQPGESEPFIEEIVRTMRKITCDLSPQQIHTFYEACGYMISAQGQKSLQDKVIENLMALPNSAC
;
A
#
# COMPACT_ATOMS: atom_id res chain seq x y z
N MET A 1 -19.27 12.78 8.65
CA MET A 1 -17.92 12.44 8.16
C MET A 1 -17.76 12.81 6.69
N ALA A 2 -18.64 12.34 5.80
CA ALA A 2 -18.64 12.73 4.38
C ALA A 2 -18.62 14.26 4.18
N ASP A 3 -19.48 15.00 4.89
CA ASP A 3 -19.52 16.47 4.78
C ASP A 3 -18.19 17.15 5.19
N LYS A 4 -17.47 16.60 6.17
CA LYS A 4 -16.18 17.14 6.60
C LYS A 4 -15.09 16.85 5.56
N LEU A 5 -15.14 15.71 4.88
CA LEU A 5 -14.24 15.42 3.77
C LEU A 5 -14.53 16.33 2.58
N ALA A 6 -15.81 16.55 2.25
CA ALA A 6 -16.21 17.48 1.20
C ALA A 6 -15.66 18.90 1.44
N LYS A 7 -15.69 19.36 2.70
CA LYS A 7 -15.11 20.66 3.10
C LYS A 7 -13.57 20.72 3.06
N GLN A 8 -12.89 19.58 3.10
CA GLN A 8 -11.45 19.54 2.80
C GLN A 8 -11.21 19.67 1.28
N VAL A 9 -12.07 19.03 0.47
CA VAL A 9 -11.98 19.01 -0.99
C VAL A 9 -12.31 20.37 -1.61
N ASP A 10 -13.40 21.02 -1.17
CA ASP A 10 -13.77 22.36 -1.64
C ASP A 10 -12.84 23.48 -1.14
N GLY A 11 -11.97 23.15 -0.18
CA GLY A 11 -10.96 24.05 0.37
C GLY A 11 -11.45 24.95 1.51
N SER A 12 -12.73 24.92 1.88
CA SER A 12 -13.31 25.78 2.92
C SER A 12 -12.76 25.52 4.32
N GLU A 13 -12.39 24.27 4.64
CA GLU A 13 -11.80 23.89 5.93
C GLU A 13 -10.41 23.25 5.77
N TRP A 14 -9.75 23.41 4.63
CA TRP A 14 -8.47 22.75 4.35
C TRP A 14 -7.35 23.22 5.28
N SER A 15 -6.78 22.28 6.02
CA SER A 15 -5.48 22.40 6.68
C SER A 15 -4.87 21.01 6.82
N TRP A 16 -3.54 20.94 6.95
CA TRP A 16 -2.86 19.64 7.19
C TRP A 16 -3.41 18.96 8.45
N ALA A 17 -3.60 19.72 9.52
CA ALA A 17 -4.13 19.22 10.78
C ALA A 17 -5.56 18.64 10.63
N ASN A 18 -6.45 19.35 9.93
CA ASN A 18 -7.83 18.90 9.73
C ASN A 18 -7.88 17.65 8.86
N CYS A 19 -7.14 17.63 7.75
CA CYS A 19 -7.08 16.48 6.85
C CYS A 19 -6.51 15.24 7.56
N ASN A 20 -5.40 15.40 8.28
CA ASN A 20 -4.77 14.31 9.03
C ASN A 20 -5.71 13.75 10.09
N THR A 21 -6.29 14.62 10.92
CA THR A 21 -7.22 14.20 12.00
C THR A 21 -8.41 13.43 11.43
N LEU A 22 -8.98 13.91 10.32
CA LEU A 22 -10.09 13.23 9.66
C LEU A 22 -9.67 11.87 9.11
N CYS A 23 -8.54 11.77 8.42
CA CYS A 23 -8.06 10.52 7.83
C CYS A 23 -7.65 9.50 8.90
N TRP A 24 -7.07 9.96 10.02
CA TRP A 24 -6.80 9.12 11.19
C TRP A 24 -8.08 8.57 11.80
N ALA A 25 -9.12 9.40 11.97
CA ALA A 25 -10.41 8.95 12.46
C ALA A 25 -11.05 7.93 11.50
N ILE A 26 -11.00 8.19 10.18
CA ILE A 26 -11.49 7.27 9.16
C ILE A 26 -10.75 5.92 9.22
N GLY A 27 -9.42 5.90 9.30
CA GLY A 27 -8.67 4.65 9.41
C GLY A 27 -8.94 3.89 10.72
N SER A 28 -9.17 4.62 11.82
CA SER A 28 -9.35 4.03 13.17
C SER A 28 -10.68 3.30 13.36
N ILE A 29 -11.69 3.58 12.54
CA ILE A 29 -13.00 2.91 12.61
C ILE A 29 -13.09 1.66 11.71
N SER A 30 -11.96 1.18 11.19
CA SER A 30 -11.91 -0.02 10.36
C SER A 30 -12.57 -1.22 11.05
N GLY A 31 -13.43 -1.94 10.32
CA GLY A 31 -14.18 -3.09 10.85
C GLY A 31 -15.45 -2.74 11.65
N ALA A 32 -15.72 -1.47 11.95
CA ALA A 32 -16.95 -1.06 12.64
C ALA A 32 -18.20 -1.07 11.74
N MET A 33 -18.01 -1.11 10.41
CA MET A 33 -19.08 -1.17 9.42
C MET A 33 -19.25 -2.61 8.89
N ASN A 34 -20.43 -2.93 8.35
CA ASN A 34 -20.58 -4.12 7.52
C ASN A 34 -19.84 -3.94 6.17
N GLU A 35 -19.56 -5.03 5.47
CA GLU A 35 -18.72 -5.02 4.25
C GLU A 35 -19.28 -4.15 3.12
N GLU A 36 -20.60 -4.15 2.90
CA GLU A 36 -21.22 -3.38 1.83
C GLU A 36 -21.13 -1.87 2.10
N THR A 37 -21.41 -1.47 3.34
CA THR A 37 -21.27 -0.07 3.77
C THR A 37 -19.83 0.37 3.77
N GLU A 38 -18.90 -0.46 4.27
CA GLU A 38 -17.45 -0.19 4.25
C GLU A 38 -16.94 0.01 2.83
N LYS A 39 -17.35 -0.85 1.88
CA LYS A 39 -16.99 -0.73 0.46
C LYS A 39 -17.42 0.62 -0.12
N ARG A 40 -18.69 1.00 0.04
CA ARG A 40 -19.21 2.29 -0.49
C ARG A 40 -18.49 3.47 0.14
N PHE A 41 -18.26 3.40 1.44
CA PHE A 41 -17.56 4.43 2.20
C PHE A 41 -16.12 4.62 1.71
N LEU A 42 -15.33 3.53 1.62
CA LEU A 42 -13.93 3.61 1.20
C LEU A 42 -13.76 4.08 -0.25
N VAL A 43 -14.60 3.62 -1.17
CA VAL A 43 -14.55 4.07 -2.57
C VAL A 43 -14.74 5.59 -2.65
N THR A 44 -15.67 6.13 -1.87
CA THR A 44 -15.92 7.57 -1.82
C THR A 44 -14.72 8.32 -1.22
N VAL A 45 -14.25 7.89 -0.04
CA VAL A 45 -13.13 8.54 0.66
C VAL A 45 -11.87 8.55 -0.20
N ILE A 46 -11.50 7.42 -0.79
CA ILE A 46 -10.27 7.32 -1.59
C ILE A 46 -10.38 8.17 -2.85
N LYS A 47 -11.54 8.19 -3.51
CA LYS A 47 -11.75 9.03 -4.70
C LYS A 47 -11.60 10.52 -4.36
N ASP A 48 -12.17 10.96 -3.25
CA ASP A 48 -12.10 12.34 -2.79
C ASP A 48 -10.66 12.75 -2.43
N LEU A 49 -9.91 11.86 -1.75
CA LEU A 49 -8.50 12.10 -1.41
C LEU A 49 -7.58 12.09 -2.65
N LEU A 50 -7.85 11.24 -3.65
CA LEU A 50 -7.13 11.29 -4.93
C LEU A 50 -7.41 12.60 -5.66
N GLY A 51 -8.67 13.03 -5.71
CA GLY A 51 -9.03 14.35 -6.27
C GLY A 51 -8.34 15.50 -5.53
N LEU A 52 -8.25 15.42 -4.20
CA LEU A 52 -7.54 16.39 -3.38
C LEU A 52 -6.04 16.44 -3.69
N THR A 53 -5.40 15.30 -3.92
CA THR A 53 -3.99 15.20 -4.34
C THR A 53 -3.74 15.93 -5.66
N GLU A 54 -4.66 15.85 -6.62
CA GLU A 54 -4.56 16.55 -7.90
C GLU A 54 -4.81 18.05 -7.78
N MET A 55 -5.74 18.47 -6.91
CA MET A 55 -6.08 19.88 -6.70
C MET A 55 -4.99 20.66 -5.94
N LYS A 56 -4.30 20.02 -4.99
CA LYS A 56 -3.30 20.70 -4.16
C LYS A 56 -1.96 20.81 -4.89
N ARG A 57 -1.41 22.01 -4.89
CA ARG A 57 -0.08 22.32 -5.46
C ARG A 57 0.99 22.23 -4.38
N GLY A 58 2.22 21.90 -4.77
CA GLY A 58 3.37 21.78 -3.87
C GLY A 58 3.59 20.36 -3.36
N LYS A 59 4.87 19.98 -3.20
CA LYS A 59 5.27 18.61 -2.81
C LYS A 59 4.74 18.24 -1.43
N ASP A 60 4.86 19.14 -0.45
CA ASP A 60 4.45 18.87 0.93
C ASP A 60 2.94 18.60 1.06
N ASN A 61 2.12 19.38 0.35
CA ASN A 61 0.68 19.14 0.32
C ASN A 61 0.35 17.77 -0.28
N LYS A 62 1.02 17.38 -1.36
CA LYS A 62 0.83 16.06 -1.97
C LYS A 62 1.30 14.94 -1.05
N ALA A 63 2.43 15.12 -0.36
CA ALA A 63 2.93 14.17 0.63
C ALA A 63 1.96 13.98 1.80
N VAL A 64 1.33 15.06 2.29
CA VAL A 64 0.29 15.00 3.33
C VAL A 64 -0.94 14.23 2.86
N VAL A 65 -1.42 14.43 1.63
CA VAL A 65 -2.60 13.68 1.16
C VAL A 65 -2.23 12.22 0.87
N ALA A 66 -1.07 11.95 0.27
CA ALA A 66 -0.58 10.60 0.00
C ALA A 66 -0.38 9.80 1.29
N SER A 67 0.18 10.40 2.34
CA SER A 67 0.36 9.75 3.65
C SER A 67 -0.97 9.35 4.28
N ASN A 68 -1.98 10.20 4.17
CA ASN A 68 -3.34 9.89 4.63
C ASN A 68 -4.00 8.75 3.85
N ILE A 69 -3.82 8.72 2.51
CA ILE A 69 -4.30 7.60 1.68
C ILE A 69 -3.61 6.30 2.11
N MET A 70 -2.28 6.30 2.24
CA MET A 70 -1.48 5.14 2.66
C MET A 70 -1.93 4.62 4.03
N TYR A 71 -2.14 5.52 5.00
CA TYR A 71 -2.67 5.17 6.31
C TYR A 71 -4.03 4.47 6.19
N ILE A 72 -5.00 5.06 5.47
CA ILE A 72 -6.35 4.50 5.32
C ILE A 72 -6.26 3.12 4.66
N VAL A 73 -5.63 2.98 3.49
CA VAL A 73 -5.59 1.67 2.80
C VAL A 73 -4.91 0.59 3.65
N GLY A 74 -3.89 0.94 4.44
CA GLY A 74 -3.26 0.02 5.37
C GLY A 74 -4.15 -0.43 6.53
N GLN A 75 -5.20 0.32 6.88
CA GLN A 75 -6.16 -0.06 7.94
C GLN A 75 -7.31 -0.96 7.46
N TYR A 76 -7.56 -1.06 6.15
CA TYR A 76 -8.73 -1.76 5.60
C TYR A 76 -8.38 -3.03 4.80
N PRO A 77 -7.71 -4.03 5.41
CA PRO A 77 -7.32 -5.25 4.69
C PRO A 77 -8.52 -6.09 4.24
N ARG A 78 -9.69 -6.00 4.90
CA ARG A 78 -10.90 -6.72 4.49
C ARG A 78 -11.36 -6.28 3.10
N PHE A 79 -11.45 -4.97 2.89
CA PHE A 79 -11.73 -4.37 1.59
C PHE A 79 -10.69 -4.78 0.54
N LEU A 80 -9.41 -4.69 0.86
CA LEU A 80 -8.34 -5.06 -0.09
C LEU A 80 -8.42 -6.52 -0.54
N LYS A 81 -8.72 -7.45 0.38
CA LYS A 81 -8.89 -8.89 0.06
C LYS A 81 -10.06 -9.13 -0.89
N ALA A 82 -11.16 -8.40 -0.75
CA ALA A 82 -12.33 -8.53 -1.61
C ALA A 82 -12.14 -7.89 -3.01
N HIS A 83 -11.09 -7.09 -3.20
CA HIS A 83 -10.90 -6.25 -4.38
C HIS A 83 -9.48 -6.33 -4.94
N TRP A 84 -9.13 -7.47 -5.55
CA TRP A 84 -7.78 -7.73 -6.09
C TRP A 84 -7.21 -6.60 -6.95
N LYS A 85 -7.95 -6.13 -7.96
CA LYS A 85 -7.48 -5.06 -8.85
C LYS A 85 -7.07 -3.82 -8.05
N PHE A 86 -7.85 -3.48 -7.04
CA PHE A 86 -7.57 -2.35 -6.17
C PHE A 86 -6.34 -2.61 -5.29
N LEU A 87 -6.21 -3.81 -4.71
CA LEU A 87 -5.01 -4.22 -3.96
C LEU A 87 -3.74 -4.11 -4.83
N LYS A 88 -3.75 -4.65 -6.05
CA LYS A 88 -2.61 -4.55 -6.99
C LYS A 88 -2.28 -3.10 -7.33
N THR A 89 -3.29 -2.26 -7.60
CA THR A 89 -3.10 -0.82 -7.83
C THR A 89 -2.45 -0.11 -6.63
N VAL A 90 -2.94 -0.38 -5.41
CA VAL A 90 -2.37 0.22 -4.19
C VAL A 90 -0.92 -0.18 -4.02
N VAL A 91 -0.59 -1.46 -4.16
CA VAL A 91 0.80 -1.95 -4.01
C VAL A 91 1.72 -1.32 -5.05
N ASN A 92 1.30 -1.22 -6.31
CA ASN A 92 2.09 -0.54 -7.34
C ASN A 92 2.28 0.96 -7.03
N LYS A 93 1.28 1.63 -6.45
CA LYS A 93 1.47 3.01 -5.97
C LYS A 93 2.42 3.12 -4.79
N LEU A 94 2.45 2.14 -3.88
CA LEU A 94 3.46 2.11 -2.82
C LEU A 94 4.87 1.97 -3.42
N PHE A 95 5.05 1.15 -4.46
CA PHE A 95 6.33 1.07 -5.16
C PHE A 95 6.72 2.39 -5.84
N GLU A 96 5.76 3.11 -6.44
CA GLU A 96 6.04 4.47 -6.95
C GLU A 96 6.47 5.42 -5.82
N PHE A 97 5.83 5.35 -4.65
CA PHE A 97 6.21 6.18 -3.49
C PHE A 97 7.54 5.79 -2.85
N MET A 98 8.03 4.57 -3.06
CA MET A 98 9.39 4.17 -2.66
C MET A 98 10.47 4.91 -3.47
N HIS A 99 10.11 5.55 -4.60
CA HIS A 99 10.99 6.40 -5.39
C HIS A 99 10.85 7.91 -5.08
N GLU A 100 9.97 8.30 -4.15
CA GLU A 100 9.77 9.71 -3.85
C GLU A 100 10.87 10.29 -2.96
N THR A 101 11.27 11.52 -3.25
CA THR A 101 12.40 12.17 -2.55
C THR A 101 11.98 12.93 -1.29
N HIS A 102 10.68 12.95 -0.98
CA HIS A 102 10.17 13.65 0.19
C HIS A 102 10.42 12.83 1.45
N GLU A 103 10.98 13.46 2.48
CA GLU A 103 11.28 12.83 3.76
C GLU A 103 10.04 12.13 4.35
N GLY A 104 10.21 10.89 4.81
CA GLY A 104 9.15 10.07 5.43
C GLY A 104 8.14 9.43 4.48
N VAL A 105 8.07 9.82 3.19
CA VAL A 105 7.14 9.18 2.24
C VAL A 105 7.57 7.74 1.93
N GLN A 106 8.87 7.51 1.71
CA GLN A 106 9.43 6.18 1.49
C GLN A 106 9.23 5.27 2.70
N ASP A 107 9.45 5.78 3.92
CA ASP A 107 9.24 5.03 5.16
C ASP A 107 7.79 4.58 5.29
N MET A 108 6.85 5.51 5.08
CA MET A 108 5.44 5.20 5.15
C MET A 108 5.00 4.23 4.05
N ALA A 109 5.60 4.30 2.86
CA ALA A 109 5.32 3.36 1.79
C ALA A 109 5.76 1.93 2.16
N CYS A 110 6.96 1.78 2.72
CA CYS A 110 7.48 0.51 3.23
C CYS A 110 6.64 -0.04 4.39
N ASP A 111 6.30 0.79 5.37
CA ASP A 111 5.48 0.41 6.54
C ASP A 111 4.06 0.00 6.13
N THR A 112 3.48 0.70 5.15
CA THR A 112 2.17 0.35 4.61
C THR A 112 2.25 -0.94 3.81
N PHE A 113 3.31 -1.11 3.01
CA PHE A 113 3.52 -2.31 2.20
C PHE A 113 3.64 -3.56 3.08
N ILE A 114 4.48 -3.55 4.12
CA ILE A 114 4.63 -4.70 5.03
C ILE A 114 3.33 -5.01 5.79
N LYS A 115 2.57 -3.98 6.19
CA LYS A 115 1.26 -4.16 6.82
C LYS A 115 0.26 -4.85 5.90
N ILE A 116 0.18 -4.40 4.64
CA ILE A 116 -0.68 -5.02 3.62
C ILE A 116 -0.21 -6.44 3.32
N ALA A 117 1.10 -6.65 3.13
CA ALA A 117 1.70 -7.96 2.88
C ALA A 117 1.33 -8.96 3.96
N ASN A 118 1.52 -8.61 5.24
CA ASN A 118 1.19 -9.48 6.36
C ASN A 118 -0.30 -9.82 6.42
N LYS A 119 -1.20 -8.84 6.23
CA LYS A 119 -2.65 -9.07 6.31
C LYS A 119 -3.23 -9.75 5.08
N CYS A 120 -2.65 -9.56 3.90
CA CYS A 120 -3.20 -10.00 2.61
C CYS A 120 -2.36 -11.09 1.91
N LYS A 121 -1.27 -11.57 2.52
CA LYS A 121 -0.26 -12.52 1.98
C LYS A 121 -0.76 -13.59 1.01
N ARG A 122 -1.87 -14.27 1.33
CA ARG A 122 -2.44 -15.33 0.47
C ARG A 122 -2.82 -14.85 -0.93
N HIS A 123 -3.18 -13.58 -1.10
CA HIS A 123 -3.57 -13.02 -2.40
C HIS A 123 -2.37 -12.82 -3.32
N PHE A 124 -1.17 -12.63 -2.77
CA PHE A 124 0.06 -12.43 -3.54
C PHE A 124 0.63 -13.73 -4.11
N VAL A 125 0.42 -14.85 -3.41
CA VAL A 125 0.90 -16.18 -3.82
C VAL A 125 -0.12 -16.97 -4.66
N ALA A 126 -1.40 -16.58 -4.61
CA ALA A 126 -2.43 -17.15 -5.46
C ALA A 126 -2.39 -16.51 -6.86
N LEU A 127 -2.66 -17.32 -7.89
CA LEU A 127 -2.93 -16.80 -9.23
C LEU A 127 -4.31 -16.13 -9.24
N GLN A 128 -4.34 -14.84 -9.52
CA GLN A 128 -5.57 -14.04 -9.47
C GLN A 128 -6.25 -14.01 -10.85
N PRO A 129 -7.59 -13.89 -10.92
CA PRO A 129 -8.30 -13.85 -12.20
C PRO A 129 -7.81 -12.72 -13.10
N GLY A 130 -7.40 -13.07 -14.32
CA GLY A 130 -6.90 -12.13 -15.33
C GLY A 130 -5.40 -11.81 -15.23
N GLU A 131 -4.68 -12.37 -14.27
CA GLU A 131 -3.22 -12.30 -14.18
C GLU A 131 -2.57 -13.54 -14.81
N SER A 132 -1.33 -13.40 -15.30
CA SER A 132 -0.57 -14.51 -15.89
C SER A 132 0.34 -15.25 -14.90
N GLU A 133 0.70 -14.61 -13.78
CA GLU A 133 1.55 -15.15 -12.73
C GLU A 133 1.09 -14.67 -11.35
N PRO A 134 1.41 -15.40 -10.25
CA PRO A 134 1.25 -14.88 -8.90
C PRO A 134 2.04 -13.58 -8.73
N PHE A 135 1.43 -12.59 -8.08
CA PHE A 135 2.03 -11.25 -7.99
C PHE A 135 3.36 -11.22 -7.23
N ILE A 136 3.60 -12.17 -6.31
CA ILE A 136 4.91 -12.33 -5.66
C ILE A 136 6.04 -12.60 -6.67
N GLU A 137 5.78 -13.33 -7.75
CA GLU A 137 6.79 -13.61 -8.77
C GLU A 137 7.15 -12.34 -9.56
N GLU A 138 6.15 -11.53 -9.90
CA GLU A 138 6.32 -10.21 -10.51
C GLU A 138 7.15 -9.27 -9.61
N ILE A 139 6.83 -9.23 -8.31
CA ILE A 139 7.54 -8.40 -7.31
C ILE A 139 9.00 -8.82 -7.20
N VAL A 140 9.29 -10.12 -7.00
CA VAL A 140 10.67 -10.61 -6.86
C VAL A 140 11.49 -10.35 -8.13
N ARG A 141 10.89 -10.53 -9.31
CA ARG A 141 11.53 -10.27 -10.60
C ARG A 141 11.89 -8.79 -10.80
N THR A 142 11.07 -7.88 -10.30
CA THR A 142 11.25 -6.43 -10.46
C THR A 142 11.87 -5.74 -9.24
N MET A 143 12.18 -6.49 -8.19
CA MET A 143 12.65 -5.99 -6.89
C MET A 143 13.83 -5.02 -7.00
N ARG A 144 14.86 -5.32 -7.82
CA ARG A 144 16.01 -4.40 -8.02
C ARG A 144 15.56 -3.00 -8.43
N LYS A 145 14.55 -2.91 -9.30
CA LYS A 145 14.00 -1.65 -9.76
C LYS A 145 13.19 -0.97 -8.66
N ILE A 146 12.38 -1.72 -7.91
CA ILE A 146 11.53 -1.18 -6.85
C ILE A 146 12.37 -0.58 -5.71
N THR A 147 13.46 -1.25 -5.33
CA THR A 147 14.21 -0.91 -4.12
C THR A 147 15.46 -0.05 -4.37
N CYS A 148 15.69 0.45 -5.59
CA CYS A 148 16.96 1.10 -5.93
C CYS A 148 17.20 2.43 -5.21
N ASP A 149 16.15 3.14 -4.84
CA ASP A 149 16.23 4.43 -4.14
C ASP A 149 15.98 4.31 -2.63
N LEU A 150 15.83 3.08 -2.13
CA LEU A 150 15.58 2.82 -0.72
C LEU A 150 16.88 2.71 0.09
N SER A 151 16.82 3.19 1.33
CA SER A 151 17.86 2.97 2.32
C SER A 151 17.96 1.47 2.71
N PRO A 152 19.11 1.01 3.24
CA PRO A 152 19.26 -0.38 3.70
C PRO A 152 18.17 -0.84 4.67
N GLN A 153 17.75 0.02 5.60
CA GLN A 153 16.70 -0.31 6.56
C GLN A 153 15.34 -0.54 5.88
N GLN A 154 14.98 0.32 4.91
CA GLN A 154 13.75 0.16 4.13
C GLN A 154 13.81 -1.09 3.23
N ILE A 155 14.98 -1.40 2.67
CA ILE A 155 15.20 -2.66 1.94
C ILE A 155 14.93 -3.85 2.85
N HIS A 156 15.45 -3.87 4.09
CA HIS A 156 15.15 -4.95 5.04
C HIS A 156 13.64 -5.11 5.29
N THR A 157 12.91 -4.01 5.51
CA THR A 157 11.44 -4.03 5.65
C THR A 157 10.75 -4.59 4.39
N PHE A 158 11.25 -4.25 3.20
CA PHE A 158 10.73 -4.78 1.94
C PHE A 158 10.93 -6.31 1.83
N TYR A 159 12.11 -6.82 2.20
CA TYR A 159 12.40 -8.25 2.22
C TYR A 159 11.53 -8.97 3.26
N GLU A 160 11.31 -8.39 4.44
CA GLU A 160 10.40 -8.95 5.46
C GLU A 160 8.96 -9.05 4.92
N ALA A 161 8.48 -8.01 4.22
CA ALA A 161 7.18 -8.04 3.55
C ALA A 161 7.06 -9.19 2.54
N CYS A 162 8.09 -9.40 1.71
CA CYS A 162 8.15 -10.55 0.80
C CYS A 162 8.15 -11.89 1.56
N GLY A 163 8.87 -11.96 2.69
CA GLY A 163 8.87 -13.11 3.60
C GLY A 163 7.47 -13.48 4.10
N TYR A 164 6.65 -12.50 4.50
CA TYR A 164 5.25 -12.76 4.86
C TYR A 164 4.46 -13.39 3.71
N MET A 165 4.65 -12.92 2.47
CA MET A 165 3.96 -13.47 1.30
C MET A 165 4.39 -14.91 1.04
N ILE A 166 5.70 -15.17 0.98
CA ILE A 166 6.29 -16.49 0.75
C ILE A 166 5.85 -17.49 1.84
N SER A 167 5.73 -17.04 3.09
CA SER A 167 5.22 -17.89 4.20
C SER A 167 3.80 -18.41 3.97
N ALA A 168 3.02 -17.77 3.08
CA ALA A 168 1.66 -18.19 2.74
C ALA A 168 1.59 -19.15 1.54
N GLN A 169 2.72 -19.44 0.88
CA GLN A 169 2.77 -20.41 -0.21
C GLN A 169 2.61 -21.82 0.35
N GLY A 170 1.53 -22.51 -0.05
CA GLY A 170 1.22 -23.85 0.46
C GLY A 170 2.01 -24.97 -0.22
N GLN A 171 2.54 -24.73 -1.42
CA GLN A 171 3.35 -25.71 -2.14
C GLN A 171 4.84 -25.49 -1.88
N LYS A 172 5.48 -26.44 -1.20
CA LYS A 172 6.88 -26.33 -0.79
C LYS A 172 7.83 -26.09 -1.96
N SER A 173 7.66 -26.79 -3.09
CA SER A 173 8.49 -26.58 -4.28
C SER A 173 8.41 -25.16 -4.84
N LEU A 174 7.21 -24.57 -4.88
CA LEU A 174 7.03 -23.18 -5.30
C LEU A 174 7.57 -22.21 -4.27
N GLN A 175 7.41 -22.51 -2.97
CA GLN A 175 7.95 -21.71 -1.89
C GLN A 175 9.48 -21.64 -1.99
N ASP A 176 10.15 -22.79 -2.11
CA ASP A 176 11.61 -22.89 -2.22
C ASP A 176 12.12 -22.11 -3.45
N LYS A 177 11.45 -22.26 -4.61
CA LYS A 177 11.78 -21.51 -5.83
C LYS A 177 11.70 -19.99 -5.63
N VAL A 178 10.66 -19.49 -4.96
CA VAL A 178 10.50 -18.04 -4.73
C VAL A 178 11.53 -17.55 -3.70
N ILE A 179 11.89 -18.36 -2.70
CA ILE A 179 12.97 -18.06 -1.75
C ILE A 179 14.30 -17.91 -2.49
N GLU A 180 14.66 -18.87 -3.35
CA GLU A 180 15.89 -18.80 -4.15
C GLU A 180 15.94 -17.52 -4.98
N ASN A 181 14.84 -17.17 -5.66
CA ASN A 181 14.77 -15.97 -6.48
C ASN A 181 14.86 -14.67 -5.63
N LEU A 182 14.21 -14.62 -4.48
CA LEU A 182 14.28 -13.48 -3.57
C LEU A 182 15.72 -13.29 -3.06
N MET A 183 16.38 -14.38 -2.67
CA MET A 183 17.73 -14.34 -2.10
C MET A 183 18.84 -14.31 -3.14
N ALA A 184 18.53 -14.33 -4.44
CA ALA A 184 19.53 -14.31 -5.50
C ALA A 184 20.44 -13.07 -5.42
N LEU A 185 19.87 -11.89 -5.12
CA LEU A 185 20.67 -10.65 -5.06
C LEU A 185 21.59 -10.60 -3.85
N PRO A 186 21.09 -10.78 -2.61
CA PRO A 186 21.95 -10.77 -1.44
C PRO A 186 23.02 -11.85 -1.51
N ASN A 187 22.69 -13.04 -2.04
CA ASN A 187 23.66 -14.14 -2.18
C ASN A 187 24.74 -13.87 -3.25
N SER A 188 24.45 -13.03 -4.24
CA SER A 188 25.42 -12.64 -5.29
C SER A 188 26.34 -11.48 -4.90
N ALA A 189 26.04 -10.80 -3.78
CA ALA A 189 26.82 -9.67 -3.27
C ALA A 189 28.00 -10.10 -2.36
N CYS A 190 28.29 -11.40 -2.31
CA CYS A 190 29.47 -11.97 -1.66
C CYS A 190 30.72 -11.92 -2.55
#